data_AF-A0A963P9V5-F1
#
_entry.id   AF-A0A963P9V5-F1
#
_cell.length_a   1.000
_cell.length_b   1.000
_cell.length_c   1.000
_cell.angle_alpha   90.00
_cell.angle_beta   90.00
_cell.angle_gamma   90.00
#
_symmetry.space_group_name_H-M   'P 1'
#
loop_
_entity.id
_entity.type
_entity.pdbx_description
1 polymer ?
#
loop_
_entity_poly.entity_id
_entity_poly.type
_entity_poly.pdbx_seq_one_letter_code
_entity_poly.pdbx_strand_id
1 'polypeptide(L)' 'MSGVGCVSWRGAGILVQGPPASGKSDLVLRIIGEGGVLVADDVVRLQRRQSGLFARHLREPGLIELR' A
#
# COMPACT_ATOMS: atom_id res chain seq x y z
N MET A 1 8.43 -6.24 13.10
CA MET A 1 7.68 -4.99 12.84
C MET A 1 6.50 -5.34 11.92
N SER A 2 5.30 -4.85 12.20
CA SER A 2 4.14 -5.01 11.31
C SER A 2 4.34 -4.11 10.08
N GLY A 3 4.47 -4.68 8.88
CA GLY A 3 4.56 -3.92 7.63
C GLY A 3 3.25 -3.19 7.29
N VAL A 4 3.33 -2.18 6.44
CA VAL A 4 2.17 -1.45 5.93
C VAL A 4 2.29 -1.31 4.41
N GLY A 5 1.21 -1.64 3.69
CA GLY A 5 1.12 -1.49 2.24
C GLY A 5 0.08 -0.45 1.85
N CYS A 6 0.23 0.18 0.70
CA CYS A 6 -0.76 1.08 0.14
C CYS A 6 -1.00 0.80 -1.34
N VAL A 7 -2.27 0.73 -1.73
CA VAL A 7 -2.71 0.52 -3.11
C VAL A 7 -3.76 1.55 -3.50
N SER A 8 -3.83 1.87 -4.79
CA SER A 8 -4.95 2.56 -5.39
C SER A 8 -5.83 1.55 -6.10
N TRP A 9 -7.13 1.55 -5.80
CA TRP A 9 -8.09 0.65 -6.43
C TRP A 9 -9.45 1.33 -6.56
N ARG A 10 -10.02 1.29 -7.77
CA ARG A 10 -11.37 1.85 -8.07
C ARG A 10 -11.57 3.29 -7.58
N GLY A 11 -10.54 4.13 -7.74
CA GLY A 11 -10.58 5.55 -7.33
C GLY A 11 -10.34 5.81 -5.83
N ALA A 12 -10.13 4.77 -5.02
CA ALA A 12 -9.80 4.91 -3.60
C ALA A 12 -8.32 4.58 -3.34
N GLY A 13 -7.73 5.27 -2.35
CA GLY A 13 -6.47 4.87 -1.74
C GLY A 13 -6.74 3.99 -0.52
N ILE A 14 -6.15 2.79 -0.49
CA ILE A 14 -6.35 1.80 0.57
C ILE A 14 -5.02 1.60 1.29
N LEU A 15 -5.03 1.82 2.61
CA LEU A 15 -3.91 1.51 3.49
C LEU A 15 -4.15 0.15 4.15
N VAL A 16 -3.25 -0.80 3.92
CA VAL A 16 -3.34 -2.17 4.43
C VAL A 16 -2.37 -2.32 5.60
N GLN A 17 -2.92 -2.56 6.79
CA GLN A 17 -2.17 -2.68 8.04
C GLN A 17 -2.57 -3.97 8.77
N GLY A 18 -1.68 -4.46 9.63
CA GLY A 18 -1.90 -5.70 10.38
C GLY A 18 -0.60 -6.38 10.82
N PRO A 19 -0.69 -7.32 11.77
CA PRO A 19 0.48 -8.03 12.34
C PRO A 19 1.34 -8.74 11.28
N PRO A 20 2.61 -9.08 11.55
CA PRO A 20 3.39 -9.98 10.71
C PRO A 20 2.62 -11.27 10.39
N ALA A 21 2.82 -11.83 9.19
CA ALA A 21 2.14 -13.03 8.70
C ALA A 21 0.59 -12.96 8.60
N SER A 22 -0.03 -11.79 8.73
CA SER A 22 -1.49 -11.64 8.61
C SER A 22 -2.04 -11.62 7.17
N GLY A 23 -1.25 -11.97 6.16
CA GLY A 23 -1.67 -11.99 4.75
C GLY A 23 -1.77 -10.63 4.04
N LYS A 24 -1.14 -9.57 4.55
CA LYS A 24 -1.20 -8.23 3.91
C LYS A 24 -0.63 -8.20 2.49
N SER A 25 0.55 -8.79 2.30
CA SER A 25 1.18 -8.83 0.98
C SER A 25 0.33 -9.63 0.00
N ASP A 26 -0.27 -10.74 0.44
CA ASP A 26 -1.25 -11.50 -0.36
C ASP A 26 -2.46 -10.63 -0.76
N LEU A 27 -3.05 -9.90 0.18
CA LEU A 27 -4.16 -8.98 -0.12
C LEU A 27 -3.76 -7.89 -1.11
N VAL A 28 -2.58 -7.27 -0.94
CA VAL A 28 -2.04 -6.26 -1.84
C VAL A 28 -1.87 -6.83 -3.25
N LEU A 29 -1.28 -8.02 -3.38
CA LEU A 29 -1.09 -8.70 -4.66
C LEU A 29 -2.41 -9.02 -5.34
N ARG A 30 -3.41 -9.50 -4.59
CA ARG A 30 -4.75 -9.77 -5.13
C ARG A 30 -5.41 -8.50 -5.65
N ILE A 31 -5.30 -7.39 -4.92
CA ILE A 31 -5.82 -6.09 -5.40
C ILE A 31 -5.11 -5.66 -6.68
N ILE A 32 -3.79 -5.83 -6.77
CA ILE A 32 -3.01 -5.53 -7.98
C ILE A 32 -3.45 -6.42 -9.15
N GLY A 33 -3.64 -7.73 -8.92
CA GLY A 33 -4.14 -8.67 -9.92
C GLY A 33 -5.52 -8.31 -10.47
N GLU A 34 -6.35 -7.68 -9.64
CA GLU A 34 -7.68 -7.15 -10.00
C GLU A 34 -7.62 -5.71 -10.56
N GLY A 35 -6.46 -5.27 -11.06
CA GLY A 35 -6.27 -3.97 -11.71
C GLY A 35 -5.98 -2.80 -10.76
N GLY A 36 -5.67 -3.08 -9.49
CA GLY A 36 -5.15 -2.09 -8.56
C GLY A 36 -3.70 -1.70 -8.86
N VAL A 37 -3.27 -0.56 -8.33
CA VAL A 37 -1.90 -0.04 -8.51
C VAL A 37 -1.21 0.05 -7.15
N LEU A 38 0.01 -0.50 -7.07
CA LEU A 38 0.84 -0.34 -5.89
C LEU A 38 1.28 1.13 -5.74
N VAL A 39 0.97 1.72 -4.58
CA VAL A 39 1.40 3.08 -4.23
C VAL A 39 2.71 3.05 -3.45
N ALA A 40 2.80 2.15 -2.47
CA ALA A 40 3.96 1.94 -1.62
C ALA A 40 3.87 0.60 -0.87
N ASP A 41 5.01 0.01 -0.54
CA ASP A 41 5.13 -1.17 0.32
C ASP A 41 6.10 -0.86 1.49
N ASP A 42 5.91 -1.55 2.61
CA ASP A 42 6.58 -1.43 3.92
C ASP A 42 6.59 -0.04 4.60
N VAL A 43 6.88 1.04 3.89
CA VAL A 43 6.91 2.40 4.41
C VAL A 43 6.09 3.33 3.53
N VAL A 44 4.90 3.68 4.02
CA VAL A 44 3.96 4.59 3.36
C VAL A 44 4.07 5.99 3.97
N ARG A 45 4.43 7.00 3.17
CA ARG A 45 4.40 8.39 3.64
C ARG A 45 3.02 8.98 3.44
N LEU A 46 2.40 9.36 4.55
CA LEU A 46 1.12 10.06 4.55
C LEU A 46 1.32 11.58 4.68
N GLN A 47 0.53 12.34 3.93
CA GLN A 47 0.50 13.79 4.01
C GLN A 47 -0.94 14.27 3.97
N ARG A 48 -1.36 15.00 5.02
CA ARG A 48 -2.65 15.72 4.99
C ARG A 48 -2.52 16.94 4.10
N ARG A 49 -3.43 17.06 3.13
CA ARG A 49 -3.63 18.22 2.26
C ARG A 49 -5.06 18.73 2.46
N GLN A 50 -5.37 19.91 1.95
CA GLN A 50 -6.73 20.48 2.05
C GLN A 50 -7.80 19.54 1.46
N SER A 51 -7.47 18.83 0.39
CA SER A 51 -8.36 17.89 -0.31
C SER A 51 -8.40 16.48 0.27
N GLY A 52 -7.66 16.19 1.35
CA GLY A 52 -7.69 14.87 2.00
C GLY A 52 -6.32 14.35 2.41
N LEU A 53 -6.24 13.03 2.64
CA LEU A 53 -5.02 12.33 3.04
C LEU A 53 -4.40 11.66 1.81
N PHE A 54 -3.14 12.00 1.52
CA PHE A 54 -2.40 11.46 0.37
C PHE A 54 -1.32 10.50 0.85
N ALA A 55 -1.14 9.41 0.11
CA ALA A 55 -0.09 8.41 0.34
C ALA A 55 0.91 8.42 -0.82
N ARG A 56 2.19 8.20 -0.51
CA ARG A 56 3.25 7.98 -1.52
C ARG A 56 4.36 7.08 -0.99
N HIS A 57 5.11 6.47 -1.90
CA HIS A 57 6.36 5.79 -1.59
C HIS A 57 7.44 6.76 -1.09
N LEU A 58 8.39 6.25 -0.31
CA LEU A 58 9.59 6.97 0.09
C LEU A 58 10.83 6.66 -0.75
N ARG A 59 10.83 5.50 -1.40
CA ARG A 59 11.95 4.93 -2.17
C ARG A 59 11.48 4.62 -3.59
N GLU A 60 12.26 3.84 -4.34
CA GLU A 60 11.90 3.40 -5.70
C GLU A 60 10.45 2.88 -5.77
N PRO A 61 9.62 3.41 -6.69
CA PRO A 61 8.25 2.96 -6.86
C PRO A 61 8.18 1.56 -7.44
N GLY A 62 7.07 0.86 -7.17
CA GLY A 62 6.71 -0.37 -7.88
C GLY A 62 7.37 -1.65 -7.37
N LEU A 63 8.16 -1.59 -6.30
CA LEU A 63 8.70 -2.77 -5.64
C LEU A 63 7.78 -3.25 -4.51
N ILE A 64 7.57 -4.56 -4.44
CA ILE A 64 6.90 -5.24 -3.33
C ILE A 64 7.83 -6.33 -2.79
N GLU A 65 8.04 -6.37 -1.47
CA GLU A 65 8.83 -7.44 -0.86
C GLU A 65 7.94 -8.67 -0.62
N LEU A 66 8.34 -9.79 -1.21
CA LEU A 66 7.72 -11.09 -0.94
C LEU A 66 8.64 -11.88 -0.01
N ARG A 67 8.08 -12.38 1.09
CA ARG A 67 8.77 -13.26 2.04
C ARG A 67 8.15 -14.64 2.01
#